data_AF-V9GDP9-F1
#
_entry.id   AF-V9GDP9-F1
#
_cell.length_a   1.000
_cell.length_b   1.000
_cell.length_c   1.000
_cell.angle_alpha   90.00
_cell.angle_beta   90.00
_cell.angle_gamma   90.00
#
_symmetry.space_group_name_H-M   'P 1'
#
loop_
_entity.id
_entity.type
_entity.pdbx_description
1 polymer ?
#
loop_
_entity_poly.entity_id
_entity_poly.type
_entity_poly.pdbx_seq_one_letter_code
_entity_poly.pdbx_strand_id
1 'polypeptide(L)'
;METAVEAVSPVVTVPVIACNKEETGQFMQISGNGVQVFDVKPAEDRTGIVLRLGNCMDEYVDVRIHFPNRRIKAAYNTNVLEEIQTEITCLHNDTIELSLAAKQMLHLLVLVED
;
A
#
# COMPACT_ATOMS: atom_id res chain seq x y z
N MET A 1 13.13 -11.83 -6.24
CA MET A 1 12.13 -12.36 -5.28
C MET A 1 10.70 -12.01 -5.70
N GLU A 2 10.49 -10.89 -6.44
CA GLU A 2 9.21 -10.52 -7.06
C GLU A 2 8.51 -11.68 -7.79
N THR A 3 9.27 -12.46 -8.56
CA THR A 3 8.71 -13.50 -9.45
C THR A 3 7.97 -14.65 -8.76
N ALA A 4 8.28 -15.00 -7.51
CA ALA A 4 7.64 -16.15 -6.86
C ALA A 4 6.25 -15.82 -6.31
N VAL A 5 6.09 -14.60 -5.78
CA VAL A 5 4.84 -14.15 -5.16
C VAL A 5 3.85 -13.71 -6.23
N GLU A 6 4.33 -13.01 -7.26
CA GLU A 6 3.48 -12.63 -8.40
C GLU A 6 2.98 -13.84 -9.19
N ALA A 7 3.77 -14.91 -9.30
CA ALA A 7 3.38 -16.13 -10.01
C ALA A 7 2.16 -16.84 -9.38
N VAL A 8 1.90 -16.64 -8.08
CA VAL A 8 0.74 -17.22 -7.38
C VAL A 8 -0.46 -16.27 -7.30
N SER A 9 -0.33 -15.04 -7.83
CA SER A 9 -1.39 -14.04 -7.90
C SER A 9 -1.90 -13.90 -9.35
N PRO A 10 -2.92 -14.67 -9.75
CA PRO A 10 -3.40 -14.63 -11.12
C PRO A 10 -4.05 -13.28 -11.45
N VAL A 11 -3.93 -12.86 -12.71
CA VAL A 11 -4.70 -11.72 -13.21
C VAL A 11 -6.19 -12.07 -13.17
N VAL A 12 -6.97 -11.26 -12.47
CA VAL A 12 -8.42 -11.43 -12.35
C VAL A 12 -9.11 -10.68 -13.48
N THR A 13 -9.94 -11.40 -14.24
CA THR A 13 -10.76 -10.82 -15.31
C THR A 13 -12.24 -11.01 -14.97
N VAL A 14 -13.01 -9.94 -14.99
CA VAL A 14 -14.45 -9.96 -14.70
C VAL A 14 -15.20 -9.34 -15.87
N PRO A 15 -16.15 -10.05 -16.52
CA PRO A 15 -16.93 -9.48 -17.62
C PRO A 15 -17.90 -8.41 -17.11
N VAL A 16 -18.03 -7.33 -17.87
CA VAL A 16 -18.99 -6.23 -17.62
C VAL A 16 -19.94 -6.10 -18.80
N ILE A 17 -21.25 -6.00 -18.53
CA ILE A 17 -22.32 -6.03 -19.56
C ILE A 17 -22.46 -4.68 -20.26
N ALA A 18 -22.19 -3.58 -19.55
CA ALA A 18 -22.26 -2.23 -20.09
C ALA A 18 -21.04 -1.44 -19.58
N CYS A 19 -20.27 -0.88 -20.52
CA CYS A 19 -19.11 -0.04 -20.23
C CYS A 19 -19.18 1.17 -21.16
N ASN A 20 -19.66 2.31 -20.64
CA ASN A 20 -19.87 3.51 -21.44
C ASN A 20 -18.57 4.12 -21.97
N LYS A 21 -17.45 3.85 -21.27
CA LYS A 21 -16.12 4.36 -21.58
C LYS A 21 -15.07 3.40 -21.02
N GLU A 22 -14.04 3.15 -21.81
CA GLU A 22 -12.85 2.43 -21.34
C GLU A 22 -12.10 3.29 -20.31
N GLU A 23 -11.78 2.68 -19.18
CA GLU A 23 -10.98 3.29 -18.13
C GLU A 23 -9.80 2.38 -17.81
N THR A 24 -8.65 2.98 -17.59
CA THR A 24 -7.42 2.31 -17.17
C THR A 24 -6.77 3.17 -16.11
N GLY A 25 -6.23 2.52 -15.08
CA GLY A 25 -5.55 3.20 -14.00
C GLY A 25 -4.83 2.23 -13.10
N GLN A 26 -4.02 2.80 -12.22
CA GLN A 26 -3.38 2.07 -11.14
C GLN A 26 -3.95 2.58 -9.82
N PHE A 27 -4.32 1.66 -8.96
CA PHE A 27 -4.82 2.00 -7.63
C PHE A 27 -3.70 2.52 -6.72
N MET A 28 -2.52 1.89 -6.82
CA MET A 28 -1.35 2.19 -5.98
C MET A 28 -0.08 1.73 -6.70
N GLN A 29 1.02 2.44 -6.49
CA GLN A 29 2.37 2.07 -6.89
C GLN A 29 3.26 2.00 -5.66
N ILE A 30 4.07 0.96 -5.53
CA ILE A 30 5.02 0.80 -4.43
C ILE A 30 6.40 0.53 -5.02
N SER A 31 7.40 1.25 -4.54
CA SER A 31 8.79 1.04 -4.92
C SER A 31 9.70 1.01 -3.69
N GLY A 32 10.68 0.11 -3.72
CA GLY A 32 11.71 -0.05 -2.70
C GLY A 32 12.38 -1.42 -2.89
N ASN A 33 13.71 -1.46 -2.92
CA ASN A 33 14.41 -2.70 -3.19
C ASN A 33 14.17 -3.72 -2.07
N GLY A 34 13.64 -4.89 -2.40
CA GLY A 34 13.32 -5.93 -1.42
C GLY A 34 12.10 -5.64 -0.53
N VAL A 35 11.29 -4.64 -0.88
CA VAL A 35 9.98 -4.41 -0.24
C VAL A 35 8.96 -5.36 -0.85
N GLN A 36 8.20 -6.04 -0.01
CA GLN A 36 7.12 -6.92 -0.42
C GLN A 36 5.79 -6.41 0.12
N VAL A 37 4.78 -6.32 -0.74
CA VAL A 37 3.39 -6.11 -0.33
C VAL A 37 2.83 -7.44 0.16
N PHE A 38 2.41 -7.48 1.42
CA PHE A 38 1.83 -8.66 2.03
C PHE A 38 0.30 -8.64 1.98
N ASP A 39 -0.32 -7.48 2.20
CA ASP A 39 -1.78 -7.33 2.24
C ASP A 39 -2.20 -5.90 1.90
N VAL A 40 -3.32 -5.78 1.19
CA VAL A 40 -3.99 -4.51 0.86
C VAL A 40 -5.49 -4.72 1.01
N LYS A 41 -6.10 -4.05 1.98
CA LYS A 41 -7.54 -4.20 2.25
C LYS A 41 -8.16 -2.91 2.78
N PRO A 42 -9.49 -2.75 2.72
CA PRO A 42 -10.17 -1.71 3.47
C PRO A 42 -9.92 -1.88 4.99
N ALA A 43 -9.85 -0.76 5.70
CA ALA A 43 -9.94 -0.75 7.16
C ALA A 43 -11.27 -1.37 7.62
N GLU A 44 -11.30 -1.98 8.80
CA GLU A 44 -12.51 -2.64 9.33
C GLU A 44 -13.71 -1.67 9.42
N ASP A 45 -13.45 -0.43 9.83
CA ASP A 45 -14.42 0.66 9.90
C ASP A 45 -14.66 1.38 8.55
N ARG A 46 -13.99 0.93 7.48
CA ARG A 46 -14.01 1.48 6.11
C ARG A 46 -13.52 2.92 6.00
N THR A 47 -12.79 3.44 6.98
CA THR A 47 -12.28 4.82 6.96
C THR A 47 -11.11 5.03 6.01
N GLY A 48 -10.40 3.97 5.63
CA GLY A 48 -9.24 4.05 4.76
C GLY A 48 -8.75 2.71 4.25
N ILE A 49 -7.48 2.68 3.83
CA ILE A 49 -6.79 1.55 3.24
C ILE A 49 -5.76 1.04 4.24
N VAL A 50 -5.82 -0.24 4.58
CA VAL A 50 -4.79 -0.93 5.36
C VAL A 50 -3.80 -1.58 4.40
N LEU A 51 -2.52 -1.28 4.60
CA LEU A 51 -1.40 -1.79 3.84
C LEU A 51 -0.40 -2.48 4.75
N ARG A 52 0.05 -3.68 4.38
CA ARG A 52 1.10 -4.41 5.09
C ARG A 52 2.31 -4.60 4.20
N LEU A 53 3.46 -4.10 4.64
CA LEU A 53 4.73 -4.14 3.90
C LEU A 53 5.77 -4.91 4.69
N GLY A 54 6.51 -5.79 4.02
CA GLY A 54 7.67 -6.47 4.58
C GLY A 54 8.95 -6.00 3.91
N ASN A 55 10.00 -5.76 4.70
CA ASN A 55 11.36 -5.67 4.18
C ASN A 55 11.98 -7.07 4.17
N CYS A 56 12.37 -7.56 3.01
CA CYS A 56 12.99 -8.87 2.87
C CYS A 56 14.53 -8.82 2.94
N MET A 57 15.11 -7.63 3.04
CA MET A 57 16.55 -7.40 3.14
C MET A 57 17.05 -7.43 4.59
N ASP A 58 18.35 -7.60 4.77
CA ASP A 58 19.06 -7.56 6.06
C ASP A 58 19.55 -6.15 6.43
N GLU A 59 19.14 -5.14 5.67
CA GLU A 59 19.47 -3.73 5.83
C GLU A 59 18.21 -2.85 5.79
N TYR A 60 18.35 -1.56 6.09
CA TYR A 60 17.26 -0.60 5.92
C TYR A 60 16.93 -0.41 4.43
N VAL A 61 15.64 -0.26 4.12
CA VAL A 61 15.17 0.02 2.77
C VAL A 61 14.26 1.24 2.75
N ASP A 62 14.52 2.13 1.81
CA ASP A 62 13.64 3.26 1.53
C ASP A 62 12.45 2.79 0.69
N VAL A 63 11.27 3.24 1.08
CA VAL A 63 9.99 2.86 0.48
C VAL A 63 9.25 4.11 0.07
N ARG A 64 8.74 4.08 -1.16
CA ARG A 64 7.81 5.08 -1.68
C ARG A 64 6.51 4.40 -2.06
N ILE A 65 5.41 4.91 -1.52
CA ILE A 65 4.04 4.46 -1.80
C ILE A 65 3.30 5.62 -2.45
N HIS A 66 2.82 5.44 -3.67
CA HIS A 66 2.11 6.47 -4.44
C HIS A 66 0.67 6.00 -4.73
N PHE A 67 -0.30 6.89 -4.53
CA PHE A 67 -1.72 6.67 -4.79
C PHE A 67 -2.19 7.58 -5.93
N PRO A 68 -2.11 7.13 -7.20
CA PRO A 68 -2.49 7.94 -8.35
C PRO A 68 -3.91 8.52 -8.24
N ASN A 69 -4.06 9.80 -8.56
CA ASN A 69 -5.34 10.53 -8.55
C ASN A 69 -6.06 10.56 -7.18
N ARG A 70 -5.35 10.31 -6.08
CA ARG A 70 -5.89 10.38 -4.71
C ARG A 70 -4.97 11.18 -3.83
N ARG A 71 -5.51 12.16 -3.12
CA ARG A 71 -4.75 12.89 -2.12
C ARG A 71 -4.78 12.14 -0.80
N ILE A 72 -3.62 11.95 -0.19
CA ILE A 72 -3.46 11.38 1.13
C ILE A 72 -3.82 12.45 2.16
N LYS A 73 -4.84 12.17 2.95
CA LYS A 73 -5.28 13.01 4.07
C LYS A 73 -4.40 12.79 5.30
N ALA A 74 -4.09 11.53 5.59
CA ALA A 74 -3.22 11.14 6.69
C ALA A 74 -2.74 9.69 6.50
N ALA A 75 -1.65 9.32 7.17
CA ALA A 75 -1.24 7.94 7.28
C ALA A 75 -0.72 7.65 8.69
N TYR A 76 -0.94 6.43 9.16
CA TYR A 76 -0.60 6.01 10.51
C TYR A 76 0.06 4.64 10.48
N ASN A 77 1.07 4.45 11.32
CA ASN A 77 1.46 3.12 11.75
C ASN A 77 0.38 2.56 12.65
N THR A 78 0.00 1.31 12.40
CA THR A 78 -0.91 0.55 13.24
C THR A 78 -0.21 -0.69 13.78
N ASN A 79 -0.86 -1.38 14.71
CA ASN A 79 -0.53 -2.78 14.97
C ASN A 79 -1.31 -3.71 14.02
N VAL A 80 -1.18 -5.02 14.26
CA VAL A 80 -1.88 -6.06 13.46
C VAL A 80 -3.41 -6.01 13.58
N LEU A 81 -3.93 -5.37 14.63
CA LEU A 81 -5.35 -5.16 14.92
C LEU A 81 -5.86 -3.79 14.44
N GLU A 82 -5.08 -3.08 13.61
CA GLU A 82 -5.42 -1.76 13.06
C GLU A 82 -5.49 -0.62 14.09
N GLU A 83 -5.02 -0.86 15.33
CA GLU A 83 -4.97 0.17 16.35
C GLU A 83 -3.83 1.16 16.05
N ILE A 84 -4.17 2.46 15.92
CA ILE A 84 -3.24 3.54 15.62
C ILE A 84 -2.16 3.64 16.70
N GLN A 85 -0.90 3.69 16.26
CA GLN A 85 0.27 3.83 17.13
C GLN A 85 0.93 5.20 16.96
N THR A 86 1.30 5.55 15.72
CA THR A 86 2.03 6.79 15.41
C THR A 86 1.62 7.31 14.05
N GLU A 87 1.63 8.63 13.88
CA GLU A 87 1.39 9.29 12.59
C GLU A 87 2.64 9.26 11.72
N ILE A 88 2.46 9.05 10.42
CA ILE A 88 3.50 9.19 9.40
C ILE A 88 3.51 10.63 8.92
N THR A 89 4.62 11.32 9.11
CA THR A 89 4.74 12.76 8.79
C THR A 89 5.33 13.04 7.40
N CYS A 90 6.05 12.10 6.80
CA CYS A 90 6.67 12.22 5.48
C CYS A 90 5.65 11.95 4.35
N LEU A 91 4.68 12.87 4.22
CA LEU A 91 3.62 12.83 3.22
C LEU A 91 3.79 13.94 2.18
N HIS A 92 3.62 13.59 0.90
CA HIS A 92 3.70 14.48 -0.24
C HIS A 92 2.46 14.31 -1.13
N ASN A 93 1.38 15.05 -0.85
CA ASN A 93 0.09 15.00 -1.57
C ASN A 93 -0.47 13.60 -1.81
N ASP A 94 0.03 12.85 -2.79
CA ASP A 94 -0.37 11.50 -3.19
C ASP A 94 0.67 10.42 -2.85
N THR A 95 1.76 10.79 -2.17
CA THR A 95 2.93 9.93 -1.95
C THR A 95 3.33 9.89 -0.47
N ILE A 96 3.70 8.70 0.02
CA ILE A 96 4.29 8.44 1.33
C ILE A 96 5.74 8.02 1.13
N GLU A 97 6.67 8.62 1.88
CA GLU A 97 8.06 8.18 1.93
C GLU A 97 8.42 7.74 3.34
N LEU A 98 8.97 6.54 3.48
CA LEU A 98 9.36 5.97 4.77
C LEU A 98 10.50 4.96 4.62
N SER A 99 11.14 4.61 5.72
CA SER A 99 12.16 3.57 5.77
C SER A 99 11.68 2.35 6.56
N LEU A 100 11.97 1.15 6.08
CA LEU A 100 11.77 -0.09 6.84
C LEU A 100 13.11 -0.62 7.34
N ALA A 101 13.19 -0.96 8.62
CA ALA A 101 14.35 -1.66 9.18
C ALA A 101 14.47 -3.08 8.61
N ALA A 102 15.66 -3.66 8.74
CA ALA A 102 15.95 -5.03 8.32
C ALA A 102 14.88 -6.01 8.83
N LYS A 103 14.31 -6.81 7.92
CA LYS A 103 13.25 -7.81 8.21
C LYS A 103 11.97 -7.27 8.87
N GLN A 104 11.77 -5.95 8.89
CA GLN A 104 10.60 -5.35 9.52
C GLN A 104 9.32 -5.62 8.72
N MET A 105 8.24 -5.94 9.42
CA MET A 105 6.87 -5.87 8.90
C MET A 105 6.19 -4.61 9.43
N LEU A 106 5.72 -3.77 8.52
CA LEU A 106 5.02 -2.53 8.79
C LEU A 106 3.54 -2.69 8.48
N HIS A 107 2.70 -2.16 9.38
CA HIS A 107 1.26 -2.08 9.21
C HIS A 107 0.88 -0.60 9.13
N LEU A 108 0.25 -0.22 8.04
CA LEU A 108 -0.12 1.16 7.74
C LEU A 108 -1.63 1.26 7.55
N LEU A 109 -2.22 2.32 8.10
CA LEU A 109 -3.53 2.84 7.71
C LEU A 109 -3.32 4.12 6.91
N VAL A 110 -3.85 4.17 5.69
CA VAL A 110 -3.79 5.35 4.81
C VAL A 110 -5.21 5.88 4.60
N LEU A 111 -5.42 7.14 4.93
CA LEU A 111 -6.65 7.86 4.67
C LEU A 111 -6.46 8.71 3.41
N VAL A 112 -7.33 8.54 2.41
CA VAL A 112 -7.32 9.31 1.17
C VAL A 112 -8.59 10.17 1.06
N GLU A 113 -8.49 11.30 0.36
CA GLU A 113 -9.66 12.10 -0.03
C GLU A 113 -10.46 11.37 -1.12
N ASP A 114 -11.79 11.59 -1.12
CA ASP A 114 -12.73 11.06 -2.14
C ASP A 114 -12.57 11.76 -3.49
#